data_AF-A0A968DRB2-F1
#
_entry.id   AF-A0A968DRB2-F1
#
_cell.length_a   1.000
_cell.length_b   1.000
_cell.length_c   1.000
_cell.angle_alpha   90.00
_cell.angle_beta   90.00
_cell.angle_gamma   90.00
#
_symmetry.space_group_name_H-M   'P 1'
#
loop_
_entity.id
_entity.type
_entity.pdbx_description
1 polymer ?
#
loop_
_entity_poly.entity_id
_entity_poly.type
_entity_poly.pdbx_seq_one_letter_code
_entity_poly.pdbx_strand_id
1 'polypeptide(L)'
;TGNLDIVVEDTEASMADIGRLVDQLDGWIVTSEIRQRGDDTKSGTITLRIPAEDYDELVNRIKEMALEVTWESSSSQDVTEE
;
A
#
# COMPACT_ATOMS: atom_id res chain seq x y z
N THR A 1 -5.26 -4.98 11.26
CA THR A 1 -4.98 -5.22 9.83
C THR A 1 -5.63 -4.12 9.03
N GLY A 2 -5.00 -3.69 7.94
CA GLY A 2 -5.55 -2.67 7.06
C GLY A 2 -5.63 -3.14 5.62
N ASN A 3 -6.51 -2.50 4.86
CA ASN A 3 -6.71 -2.67 3.44
C ASN A 3 -6.73 -1.28 2.81
N LEU A 4 -5.94 -1.07 1.76
CA LEU A 4 -5.82 0.20 1.08
C LEU A 4 -5.80 -0.06 -0.42
N ASP A 5 -6.77 0.51 -1.14
CA ASP A 5 -6.82 0.48 -2.60
C ASP A 5 -6.56 1.90 -3.13
N ILE A 6 -5.58 2.00 -4.02
CA ILE A 6 -5.12 3.26 -4.60
C ILE A 6 -4.99 3.15 -6.12
N VAL A 7 -5.15 4.29 -6.78
CA VAL A 7 -4.80 4.49 -8.19
C VAL A 7 -3.45 5.17 -8.27
N VAL A 8 -2.56 4.65 -9.12
CA VAL A 8 -1.20 5.15 -9.33
C VAL A 8 -0.93 5.32 -10.82
N GLU A 9 0.02 6.19 -11.16
CA GLU A 9 0.45 6.39 -12.55
C GLU A 9 1.10 5.12 -13.13
N ASP A 10 2.01 4.50 -12.38
CA ASP A 10 2.74 3.31 -12.80
C ASP A 10 2.76 2.27 -11.68
N THR A 11 2.06 1.14 -11.89
CA THR A 11 1.93 0.08 -10.89
C THR A 11 3.27 -0.56 -10.51
N GLU A 12 4.18 -0.73 -11.46
CA GLU A 12 5.46 -1.40 -11.21
C GLU A 12 6.40 -0.50 -10.40
N ALA A 13 6.50 0.77 -10.78
CA ALA A 13 7.27 1.77 -10.05
C ALA A 13 6.73 1.95 -8.63
N SER A 14 5.41 2.13 -8.48
CA SER A 14 4.79 2.27 -7.16
C SER A 14 5.02 1.03 -6.29
N MET A 15 4.92 -0.18 -6.84
CA MET A 15 5.19 -1.39 -6.06
C MET A 15 6.67 -1.51 -5.64
N ALA A 16 7.60 -1.08 -6.50
CA ALA A 16 9.02 -1.06 -6.15
C ALA A 16 9.31 -0.04 -5.04
N ASP A 17 8.69 1.13 -5.09
CA ASP A 17 8.80 2.16 -4.05
C ASP A 17 8.17 1.71 -2.72
N ILE A 18 6.98 1.12 -2.75
CA ILE A 18 6.33 0.54 -1.56
C ILE A 18 7.25 -0.52 -0.95
N GLY A 19 7.89 -1.36 -1.77
CA GLY A 19 8.84 -2.35 -1.27
C GLY A 19 10.06 -1.75 -0.58
N ARG A 20 10.60 -0.64 -1.10
CA ARG A 20 11.68 0.11 -0.43
C ARG A 20 11.21 0.72 0.89
N LEU A 21 10.03 1.30 0.92
CA LEU A 21 9.45 1.90 2.12
C LEU A 21 9.22 0.85 3.22
N VAL A 22 8.72 -0.33 2.86
CA VAL A 22 8.54 -1.45 3.80
C VAL A 22 9.88 -1.89 4.40
N ASP A 23 10.95 -1.97 3.60
CA ASP A 23 12.29 -2.32 4.07
C ASP A 23 12.86 -1.25 5.03
N GLN A 24 12.59 0.03 4.75
CA GLN A 24 12.98 1.16 5.61
C GLN A 24 12.29 1.16 6.98
N LEU A 25 11.07 0.61 7.06
CA LEU A 25 10.26 0.53 8.28
C LEU A 25 10.40 -0.84 8.97
N ASP A 26 11.55 -1.50 8.82
CA ASP A 26 11.84 -2.83 9.40
C ASP A 26 10.74 -3.88 9.09
N GLY A 27 10.10 -3.74 7.94
CA GLY A 27 9.02 -4.57 7.45
C GLY A 27 9.45 -5.61 6.44
N TRP A 28 8.49 -6.43 6.01
CA TRP A 28 8.71 -7.36 4.90
C TRP A 28 7.45 -7.58 4.05
N ILE A 29 7.69 -7.86 2.77
CA ILE A 29 6.65 -8.26 1.83
C ILE A 29 6.36 -9.75 2.02
N VAL A 30 5.09 -10.08 2.24
CA VAL A 30 4.61 -11.47 2.34
C VAL A 30 4.28 -12.00 0.95
N THR A 31 3.55 -11.22 0.16
CA THR A 31 3.21 -11.55 -1.23
C THR A 31 3.18 -10.28 -2.08
N SER A 32 3.58 -10.41 -3.35
CA SER A 32 3.46 -9.37 -4.35
C SER A 32 3.08 -10.01 -5.67
N GLU A 33 1.97 -9.57 -6.24
CA GLU A 33 1.48 -10.05 -7.53
C GLU A 33 1.08 -8.86 -8.40
N ILE A 34 1.48 -8.90 -9.67
CA ILE A 34 1.06 -7.94 -10.68
C ILE A 34 0.30 -8.71 -11.75
N ARG A 35 -0.88 -8.20 -12.08
CA ARG A 35 -1.72 -8.69 -13.18
C ARG A 35 -1.85 -7.57 -14.19
N GLN A 36 -1.52 -7.88 -15.45
CA GLN A 36 -1.86 -7.02 -16.56
C GLN A 36 -3.28 -7.39 -17.03
N ARG A 37 -4.18 -6.40 -17.10
CA ARG A 37 -5.54 -6.58 -17.60
C ARG A 37 -5.71 -5.79 -18.89
N GLY A 38 -5.85 -6.49 -20.02
CA GLY A 38 -6.10 -5.87 -21.32
C GLY A 38 -4.88 -5.14 -21.90
N ASP A 39 -5.15 -4.08 -22.66
CA ASP A 39 -4.20 -3.47 -23.60
C ASP A 39 -3.10 -2.62 -22.97
N ASP A 40 -3.24 -2.18 -21.71
CA ASP A 40 -2.14 -1.47 -20.99
C ASP A 40 -2.32 -1.34 -19.46
N THR A 41 -3.51 -1.65 -18.90
CA THR A 41 -3.75 -1.44 -17.47
C THR A 41 -3.11 -2.53 -16.62
N LYS A 42 -2.16 -2.15 -15.76
CA LYS A 42 -1.61 -3.03 -14.72
C LYS A 42 -2.37 -2.84 -13.41
N SER A 43 -2.53 -3.93 -12.67
CA SER A 43 -3.13 -3.94 -11.34
C SER A 43 -2.30 -4.87 -10.46
N GLY A 44 -1.91 -4.37 -9.30
CA GLY A 44 -1.07 -5.09 -8.35
C GLY A 44 -1.81 -5.37 -7.05
N THR A 45 -1.46 -6.47 -6.40
CA THR A 45 -1.83 -6.70 -5.01
C THR A 45 -0.56 -7.04 -4.25
N ILE A 46 -0.32 -6.32 -3.16
CA ILE A 46 0.82 -6.53 -2.27
C ILE A 46 0.29 -6.77 -0.86
N THR A 47 0.76 -7.83 -0.22
CA THR A 47 0.56 -8.08 1.21
C THR A 47 1.91 -7.94 1.89
N LEU A 48 1.96 -7.09 2.90
CA LEU A 48 3.17 -6.75 3.65
C LEU A 48 2.88 -6.82 5.15
N ARG A 49 3.94 -6.93 5.95
CA ARG A 49 3.87 -6.85 7.41
C ARG A 49 4.95 -5.89 7.90
N ILE A 50 4.56 -5.01 8.81
CA ILE A 50 5.42 -4.00 9.42
C ILE A 50 5.14 -3.95 10.92
N PRO A 51 6.04 -3.35 11.72
CA PRO A 51 5.76 -3.00 13.11
C PRO A 51 4.50 -2.12 13.21
N ALA A 52 3.76 -2.25 14.32
CA ALA A 52 2.51 -1.52 14.49
C ALA A 52 2.71 -0.01 14.67
N GLU A 53 3.87 0.40 15.21
CA GLU A 53 4.24 1.81 15.38
C GLU A 53 4.45 2.55 14.05
N ASP A 54 4.89 1.83 13.01
CA ASP A 54 5.15 2.38 11.68
C ASP A 54 3.94 2.30 10.74
N TYR A 55 2.81 1.76 11.21
CA TYR A 55 1.62 1.53 10.38
C TYR A 55 1.08 2.81 9.77
N ASP A 56 0.85 3.83 10.60
CA ASP A 56 0.33 5.11 10.16
C ASP A 56 1.32 5.84 9.24
N GLU A 57 2.62 5.74 9.50
CA GLU A 57 3.64 6.33 8.62
C GLU A 57 3.64 5.67 7.24
N LEU A 58 3.62 4.34 7.20
CA LEU A 58 3.55 3.57 5.96
C LEU A 58 2.31 3.98 5.14
N VAL A 59 1.13 3.92 5.75
CA VAL A 59 -0.13 4.21 5.05
C VAL A 59 -0.14 5.64 4.51
N ASN A 60 0.33 6.62 5.30
CA ASN A 60 0.41 8.00 4.84
C ASN A 60 1.37 8.17 3.66
N ARG A 61 2.58 7.57 3.70
CA ARG A 61 3.50 7.62 2.55
C ARG A 61 2.92 6.97 1.31
N ILE A 62 2.22 5.84 1.45
CA ILE A 62 1.57 5.17 0.31
C ILE A 62 0.49 6.08 -0.30
N LYS A 63 -0.27 6.81 0.52
CA LYS A 63 -1.25 7.79 0.04
C LYS A 63 -0.61 8.98 -0.66
N GLU A 64 0.53 9.47 -0.17
CA GLU A 64 1.27 10.57 -0.82
C GLU A 64 1.78 10.18 -2.22
N MET A 65 1.98 8.89 -2.47
CA MET A 65 2.36 8.35 -3.78
C MET A 65 1.18 8.07 -4.71
N ALA A 66 -0.04 8.02 -4.17
CA ALA A 66 -1.25 7.72 -4.92
C ALA A 66 -1.77 8.96 -5.65
N LEU A 67 -2.31 8.76 -6.84
CA LEU A 67 -3.12 9.78 -7.52
C LEU A 67 -4.48 9.93 -6.83
N GLU A 68 -5.05 8.80 -6.40
CA GLU A 68 -6.36 8.75 -5.77
C GLU A 68 -6.42 7.55 -4.82
N VAL A 69 -7.06 7.75 -3.66
CA VAL A 69 -7.37 6.68 -2.71
C VAL A 69 -8.82 6.28 -2.93
N THR A 70 -9.04 5.08 -3.46
CA THR A 70 -10.39 4.58 -3.79
C THR A 70 -11.04 3.84 -2.62
N TRP A 71 -10.23 3.24 -1.75
CA TRP A 71 -10.70 2.53 -0.57
C TRP A 71 -9.66 2.52 0.53
N GLU A 72 -10.09 2.75 1.76
CA GLU A 72 -9.28 2.54 2.95
C GLU A 72 -10.13 1.88 4.04
N SER A 73 -9.57 0.86 4.67
CA SER A 73 -10.13 0.26 5.87
C SER A 73 -9.00 -0.14 6.81
N SER A 74 -9.02 0.35 8.03
CA SER A 74 -8.13 -0.11 9.10
C SER A 74 -8.97 -0.74 10.20
N SER A 75 -8.69 -2.00 10.53
CA SER A 75 -9.31 -2.74 11.64
C SER A 75 -8.43 -2.73 12.91
N SER A 76 -7.43 -1.85 13.00
CA SER A 76 -6.84 -1.55 14.30
C SER A 76 -7.91 -0.81 15.12
N GLN A 77 -8.30 -1.38 16.26
CA GLN A 77 -9.07 -0.65 17.26
C GLN A 77 -8.21 0.51 17.77
N ASP A 78 -8.20 1.63 17.06
CA ASP A 78 -8.02 2.95 17.63
C ASP A 78 -8.49 4.01 16.64
N VAL A 79 -8.87 5.14 17.20
CA VAL A 79 -9.92 6.05 16.77
C VAL A 79 -9.45 7.06 15.74
N THR A 80 -10.30 7.36 14.77
CA THR A 80 -10.50 8.77 14.38
C THR A 80 -11.97 9.08 14.55
N GLU A 81 -12.21 10.06 15.42
CA GLU A 81 -13.46 10.71 15.75
C GLU A 81 -14.24 11.10 14.50
N GLU A 82 -15.52 10.71 14.46
CA GLU A 82 -16.60 11.47 13.82
C GLU A 82 -17.79 11.54 14.76
#